data_AF-A0A329M4F1-F1
#
_entry.id   AF-A0A329M4F1-F1
#
_cell.length_a   1.000
_cell.length_b   1.000
_cell.length_c   1.000
_cell.angle_alpha   90.00
_cell.angle_beta   90.00
_cell.angle_gamma   90.00
#
_symmetry.space_group_name_H-M   'P 1'
#
loop_
_entity.id
_entity.type
_entity.pdbx_description
1 polymer ?
#
loop_
_entity_poly.entity_id
_entity_poly.type
_entity_poly.pdbx_seq_one_letter_code
_entity_poly.pdbx_strand_id
1 'polypeptide(L)'
;MRDPVPPAPLPTPAQHDALRFIRMARTSEYLFDAYRNMFLALERLLSDVRPRRMRPNGRPAESEKDWFTAALQMADSLVAVTKLAPAGEAAPIDWIYTNMYADERSALMHAKPGLYLLPQDDTGRTELRASLQVLWDYVRELANALLGVGHTKSGFYHSGWEYLFKPTFDNMAIFVTDKDLSAAYSDKKTAEILRNNIIQLPASEAVQEGPMFMARLGTIDASDLQSLDGIHGMGAAAPMPVGGDPFSFSSELPGPIVLGTSIARFEIAAGIRNLNPEDLQSFSA
;
A
#
# COMPACT_ATOMS: atom_id res chain seq x y z
N MET A 1 15.68 50.44 -28.40
CA MET A 1 15.15 49.63 -27.29
C MET A 1 15.17 48.19 -27.74
N ARG A 2 15.87 47.28 -27.02
CA ARG A 2 15.78 45.85 -27.29
C ARG A 2 14.54 45.34 -26.58
N ASP A 3 13.68 44.62 -27.30
CA ASP A 3 12.51 44.00 -26.73
C ASP A 3 12.91 43.01 -25.62
N PRO A 4 12.15 42.95 -24.52
CA PRO A 4 12.43 42.00 -23.44
C PRO A 4 12.23 40.58 -23.95
N VAL A 5 13.26 39.75 -23.77
CA VAL A 5 13.18 38.32 -24.06
C VAL A 5 12.10 37.71 -23.16
N PRO A 6 11.12 36.97 -23.71
CA PRO A 6 10.10 36.35 -22.89
C PRO A 6 10.73 35.38 -21.90
N PRO A 7 10.24 35.32 -20.65
CA PRO A 7 10.77 34.42 -19.64
C PRO A 7 10.64 32.98 -20.14
N ALA A 8 11.70 32.19 -19.95
CA ALA A 8 11.67 30.77 -20.29
C ALA A 8 10.49 30.10 -19.56
N PRO A 9 9.77 29.18 -20.22
CA PRO A 9 8.69 28.44 -19.57
C PRO A 9 9.23 27.73 -18.34
N LEU A 10 8.44 27.74 -17.26
CA LEU A 10 8.77 27.01 -16.04
C LEU A 10 9.01 25.53 -16.41
N PRO A 11 10.10 24.91 -15.92
CA PRO A 11 10.34 23.50 -16.18
C PRO A 11 9.14 22.68 -15.66
N THR A 12 8.51 21.94 -16.55
CA THR A 12 7.48 20.96 -16.16
C THR A 12 8.14 19.94 -15.22
N PRO A 13 7.60 19.70 -14.02
CA PRO A 13 8.11 18.65 -13.15
C PRO A 13 8.04 17.30 -13.88
N ALA A 14 9.17 16.80 -14.35
CA ALA A 14 9.25 15.46 -14.93
C ALA A 14 9.37 14.46 -13.79
N GLN A 15 8.33 13.66 -13.57
CA GLN A 15 8.39 12.58 -12.59
C GLN A 15 9.41 11.54 -13.08
N HIS A 16 10.40 11.22 -12.24
CA HIS A 16 11.38 10.19 -12.55
C HIS A 16 10.70 8.82 -12.67
N ASP A 17 10.97 8.06 -13.74
CA ASP A 17 10.28 6.79 -14.02
C ASP A 17 10.42 5.76 -12.90
N ALA A 18 11.54 5.75 -12.18
CA ALA A 18 11.72 4.87 -11.03
C ALA A 18 10.62 5.08 -9.96
N LEU A 19 10.16 6.33 -9.76
CA LEU A 19 9.10 6.65 -8.81
C LEU A 19 7.74 6.11 -9.25
N ARG A 20 7.48 6.02 -10.56
CA ARG A 20 6.28 5.38 -11.09
C ARG A 20 6.27 3.89 -10.74
N PHE A 21 7.39 3.20 -10.96
CA PHE A 21 7.52 1.78 -10.65
C PHE A 21 7.44 1.51 -9.14
N ILE A 22 8.06 2.34 -8.30
CA ILE A 22 7.92 2.28 -6.85
C ILE A 22 6.44 2.40 -6.44
N ARG A 23 5.71 3.37 -7.01
CA ARG A 23 4.28 3.53 -6.73
C ARG A 23 3.50 2.28 -7.12
N MET A 24 3.71 1.77 -8.33
CA MET A 24 3.02 0.57 -8.81
C MET A 24 3.32 -0.66 -7.96
N ALA A 25 4.55 -0.81 -7.48
CA ALA A 25 4.91 -1.89 -6.58
C ALA A 25 4.15 -1.80 -5.24
N ARG A 26 4.08 -0.59 -4.66
CA ARG A 26 3.43 -0.35 -3.37
C ARG A 26 1.91 -0.45 -3.39
N THR A 27 1.29 -0.19 -4.54
CA THR A 27 -0.17 -0.28 -4.70
C THR A 27 -0.61 -1.58 -5.37
N SER A 28 0.30 -2.54 -5.56
CA SER A 28 -0.04 -3.82 -6.17
C SER A 28 -0.67 -4.74 -5.13
N GLU A 29 -1.80 -5.35 -5.50
CA GLU A 29 -2.47 -6.39 -4.72
C GLU A 29 -1.81 -7.77 -4.91
N TYR A 30 -0.88 -7.90 -5.87
CA TYR A 30 -0.24 -9.17 -6.20
C TYR A 30 1.27 -9.10 -5.94
N LEU A 31 1.77 -10.00 -5.08
CA LEU A 31 3.19 -10.06 -4.68
C LEU A 31 4.15 -10.11 -5.89
N PHE A 32 3.79 -10.84 -6.94
CA PHE A 32 4.60 -11.05 -8.14
C PHE A 32 4.72 -9.76 -8.96
N ASP A 33 3.63 -9.02 -9.10
CA ASP A 33 3.62 -7.71 -9.75
C ASP A 33 4.32 -6.66 -8.90
N ALA A 34 4.19 -6.74 -7.57
CA ALA A 34 4.93 -5.88 -6.65
C ALA A 34 6.44 -6.07 -6.82
N TYR A 35 6.92 -7.32 -6.82
CA TYR A 35 8.32 -7.64 -7.08
C TYR A 35 8.79 -7.14 -8.44
N ARG A 36 8.04 -7.47 -9.51
CA ARG A 36 8.38 -7.05 -10.87
C ARG A 36 8.54 -5.53 -10.97
N ASN A 37 7.58 -4.77 -10.44
CA ASN A 37 7.64 -3.31 -10.46
C ASN A 37 8.81 -2.79 -9.61
N MET A 38 9.09 -3.39 -8.46
CA MET A 38 10.25 -2.97 -7.65
C MET A 38 11.58 -3.24 -8.38
N PHE A 39 11.68 -4.36 -9.10
CA PHE A 39 12.86 -4.67 -9.90
C PHE A 39 13.05 -3.68 -11.06
N LEU A 40 11.96 -3.27 -11.72
CA LEU A 40 12.00 -2.22 -12.74
C LEU A 40 12.45 -0.87 -12.16
N ALA A 41 12.08 -0.55 -10.92
CA ALA A 41 12.59 0.63 -10.23
C ALA A 41 14.11 0.54 -10.02
N LEU A 42 14.63 -0.62 -9.58
CA LEU A 42 16.07 -0.87 -9.47
C LEU A 42 16.77 -0.69 -10.83
N GLU A 43 16.31 -1.37 -11.88
CA GLU A 43 16.92 -1.28 -13.22
C GLU A 43 16.94 0.16 -13.74
N ARG A 44 15.87 0.93 -13.49
CA ARG A 44 15.81 2.34 -13.89
C ARG A 44 16.82 3.19 -13.13
N LEU A 45 16.95 3.03 -11.80
CA LEU A 45 17.95 3.76 -11.00
C LEU A 45 19.37 3.38 -11.40
N LEU A 46 19.64 2.09 -11.63
CA LEU A 46 20.93 1.61 -12.12
C LEU A 46 21.27 2.17 -13.51
N SER A 47 20.26 2.40 -14.35
CA SER A 47 20.45 3.07 -15.64
C SER A 47 20.87 4.53 -15.51
N ASP A 48 20.50 5.23 -14.42
CA ASP A 48 21.01 6.57 -14.13
C ASP A 48 22.43 6.54 -13.55
N VAL A 49 22.72 5.57 -12.69
CA VAL A 49 24.07 5.35 -12.15
C VAL A 49 25.07 5.05 -13.26
N ARG A 50 24.69 4.14 -14.16
CA ARG A 50 25.52 3.69 -15.28
C ARG A 50 24.65 3.44 -16.50
N PRO A 51 24.49 4.46 -17.37
CA PRO A 51 23.79 4.29 -18.63
C PRO A 51 24.43 3.17 -19.45
N ARG A 52 23.57 2.35 -20.05
CA ARG A 52 24.02 1.26 -20.91
C ARG A 52 24.79 1.81 -22.12
N ARG A 53 25.95 1.22 -22.42
CA ARG A 53 26.74 1.61 -23.59
C ARG A 53 26.02 1.22 -24.87
N MET A 54 25.85 2.17 -25.77
CA MET A 54 25.17 1.99 -27.06
C MET A 54 26.17 2.13 -28.21
N ARG A 55 26.00 1.29 -29.24
CA ARG A 55 26.72 1.41 -30.51
C ARG A 55 26.09 2.52 -31.37
N PRO A 56 26.79 3.05 -32.39
CA PRO A 56 26.23 4.06 -33.29
C PRO A 56 24.93 3.66 -34.00
N ASN A 57 24.66 2.36 -34.12
CA ASN A 57 23.43 1.82 -34.72
C ASN A 57 22.26 1.67 -33.71
N GLY A 58 22.39 2.22 -32.50
CA GLY A 58 21.36 2.17 -31.47
C GLY A 58 21.21 0.80 -30.78
N ARG A 59 22.11 -0.16 -31.03
CA ARG A 59 22.11 -1.45 -30.32
C ARG A 59 23.06 -1.42 -29.11
N PRO A 60 22.80 -2.22 -28.06
CA PRO A 60 23.74 -2.38 -26.96
C PRO A 60 25.16 -2.77 -27.39
N ALA A 61 26.15 -2.07 -26.83
CA ALA A 61 27.57 -2.38 -27.00
C ALA A 61 28.07 -3.43 -26.00
N GLU A 62 27.30 -3.69 -24.94
CA GLU A 62 27.63 -4.61 -23.86
C GLU A 62 26.47 -5.58 -23.58
N SER A 63 26.80 -6.74 -23.01
CA SER A 63 25.80 -7.71 -22.59
C SER A 63 24.97 -7.17 -21.42
N GLU A 64 23.81 -7.76 -21.23
CA GLU A 64 22.92 -7.42 -20.13
C GLU A 64 23.58 -7.69 -18.77
N LYS A 65 24.25 -8.84 -18.64
CA LYS A 65 25.01 -9.22 -17.45
C LYS A 65 26.10 -8.20 -17.15
N ASP A 66 26.94 -7.88 -18.13
CA ASP A 66 28.06 -6.95 -17.94
C ASP A 66 27.56 -5.55 -17.57
N TRP A 67 26.44 -5.12 -18.14
CA TRP A 67 25.83 -3.85 -17.77
C TRP A 67 25.35 -3.86 -16.33
N PHE A 68 24.57 -4.87 -15.94
CA PHE A 68 23.94 -4.95 -14.63
C PHE A 68 24.98 -5.06 -13.50
N THR A 69 25.97 -5.95 -13.63
CA THR A 69 27.02 -6.12 -12.62
C THR A 69 27.89 -4.87 -12.49
N ALA A 70 28.23 -4.22 -13.60
CA ALA A 70 28.98 -2.97 -13.57
C ALA A 70 28.17 -1.80 -13.00
N ALA A 71 26.85 -1.77 -13.24
CA ALA A 71 25.97 -0.77 -12.65
C ALA A 71 25.86 -0.95 -11.12
N LEU A 72 25.74 -2.19 -10.65
CA LEU A 72 25.81 -2.51 -9.21
C LEU A 72 27.15 -2.11 -8.60
N GLN A 73 28.26 -2.39 -9.29
CA GLN A 73 29.59 -1.99 -8.83
C GLN A 73 29.71 -0.47 -8.64
N MET A 74 29.11 0.32 -9.54
CA MET A 74 29.08 1.78 -9.39
C MET A 74 28.11 2.23 -8.29
N ALA A 75 26.96 1.58 -8.16
CA ALA A 75 25.97 1.87 -7.13
C ALA A 75 26.48 1.60 -5.71
N ASP A 76 27.43 0.65 -5.54
CA ASP A 76 28.06 0.34 -4.26
C ASP A 76 28.72 1.55 -3.58
N SER A 77 29.21 2.50 -4.39
CA SER A 77 29.77 3.77 -3.89
C SER A 77 28.73 4.73 -3.31
N LEU A 78 27.44 4.52 -3.61
CA LEU A 78 26.31 5.32 -3.14
C LEU A 78 25.57 4.62 -2.00
N VAL A 79 25.29 3.34 -2.18
CA VAL A 79 24.61 2.46 -1.22
C VAL A 79 25.25 1.09 -1.32
N ALA A 80 25.76 0.58 -0.19
CA ALA A 80 26.47 -0.69 -0.16
C ALA A 80 25.61 -1.84 -0.72
N VAL A 81 26.06 -2.49 -1.80
CA VAL A 81 25.32 -3.57 -2.47
C VAL A 81 25.25 -4.83 -1.62
N THR A 82 26.12 -4.96 -0.61
CA THR A 82 26.05 -6.03 0.38
C THR A 82 24.71 -6.08 1.11
N LYS A 83 23.93 -5.00 1.13
CA LYS A 83 22.57 -4.95 1.68
C LYS A 83 21.54 -5.76 0.87
N LEU A 84 21.81 -6.04 -0.41
CA LEU A 84 20.95 -6.85 -1.27
C LEU A 84 21.25 -8.36 -1.18
N ALA A 85 22.37 -8.75 -0.58
CA ALA A 85 22.81 -10.13 -0.47
C ALA A 85 22.73 -10.62 0.98
N PRO A 86 22.72 -11.94 1.22
CA PRO A 86 22.83 -12.51 2.56
C PRO A 86 24.06 -11.97 3.30
N ALA A 87 23.93 -11.79 4.62
CA ALA A 87 25.02 -11.29 5.44
C ALA A 87 26.26 -12.20 5.34
N GLY A 88 27.42 -11.60 5.06
CA GLY A 88 28.67 -12.33 4.92
C GLY A 88 28.90 -12.98 3.55
N GLU A 89 28.04 -12.74 2.56
CA GLU A 89 28.26 -13.17 1.18
C GLU A 89 29.59 -12.61 0.64
N ALA A 90 30.43 -13.50 0.10
CA ALA A 90 31.77 -13.15 -0.36
C ALA A 90 31.75 -12.42 -1.71
N ALA A 91 30.77 -12.76 -2.57
CA ALA A 91 30.62 -12.16 -3.89
C ALA A 91 29.19 -11.58 -4.06
N PRO A 92 28.83 -10.50 -3.35
CA PRO A 92 27.46 -10.00 -3.29
C PRO A 92 26.89 -9.64 -4.66
N ILE A 93 27.70 -9.07 -5.57
CA ILE A 93 27.23 -8.71 -6.92
C ILE A 93 26.89 -9.94 -7.76
N ASP A 94 27.73 -10.98 -7.70
CA ASP A 94 27.46 -12.23 -8.43
C ASP A 94 26.26 -12.97 -7.83
N TRP A 95 26.11 -12.91 -6.50
CA TRP A 95 24.92 -13.42 -5.81
C TRP A 95 23.65 -12.69 -6.27
N ILE A 96 23.65 -11.36 -6.28
CA ILE A 96 22.49 -10.55 -6.72
C ILE A 96 22.15 -10.85 -8.18
N TYR A 97 23.15 -10.93 -9.05
CA TYR A 97 22.93 -11.27 -10.45
C TYR A 97 22.30 -12.67 -10.60
N THR A 98 22.79 -13.65 -9.85
CA THR A 98 22.29 -15.03 -9.98
C THR A 98 20.89 -15.16 -9.40
N ASN A 99 20.69 -14.75 -8.15
CA ASN A 99 19.46 -15.02 -7.41
C ASN A 99 18.35 -14.04 -7.79
N MET A 100 18.62 -12.73 -7.79
CA MET A 100 17.57 -11.73 -8.04
C MET A 100 17.35 -11.49 -9.54
N TYR A 101 18.44 -11.28 -10.30
CA TYR A 101 18.34 -10.93 -11.72
C TYR A 101 18.09 -12.13 -12.63
N ALA A 102 18.80 -13.25 -12.43
CA ALA A 102 18.69 -14.41 -13.31
C ALA A 102 17.56 -15.35 -12.87
N ASP A 103 17.48 -15.71 -11.60
CA ASP A 103 16.53 -16.71 -11.13
C ASP A 103 15.15 -16.11 -10.82
N GLU A 104 15.05 -15.21 -9.83
CA GLU A 104 13.77 -14.64 -9.39
C GLU A 104 13.07 -13.89 -10.52
N ARG A 105 13.73 -12.91 -11.16
CA ARG A 105 13.12 -12.18 -12.29
C ARG A 105 12.70 -13.09 -13.44
N SER A 106 13.50 -14.13 -13.78
CA SER A 106 13.11 -15.05 -14.86
C SER A 106 11.94 -15.94 -14.46
N ALA A 107 11.89 -16.37 -13.20
CA ALA A 107 10.81 -17.19 -12.66
C ALA A 107 9.46 -16.47 -12.65
N LEU A 108 9.47 -15.13 -12.65
CA LEU A 108 8.28 -14.30 -12.81
C LEU A 108 7.83 -14.12 -14.27
N MET A 109 8.70 -14.42 -15.24
CA MET A 109 8.48 -14.11 -16.67
C MET A 109 8.38 -15.36 -17.56
N HIS A 110 8.72 -16.53 -17.02
CA HIS A 110 8.78 -17.77 -17.78
C HIS A 110 8.10 -18.91 -17.02
N ALA A 111 7.41 -19.80 -17.74
CA ALA A 111 6.78 -21.01 -17.19
C ALA A 111 7.58 -22.29 -17.53
N LYS A 112 8.91 -22.18 -17.64
CA LYS A 112 9.77 -23.34 -17.94
C LYS A 112 9.71 -24.32 -16.77
N PRO A 113 9.49 -25.63 -16.99
CA PRO A 113 9.36 -26.60 -15.92
C PRO A 113 10.51 -26.52 -14.92
N GLY A 114 10.20 -26.40 -13.63
CA GLY A 114 11.17 -26.32 -12.53
C GLY A 114 11.85 -24.96 -12.32
N LEU A 115 11.48 -23.92 -13.09
CA LEU A 115 12.11 -22.59 -13.05
C LEU A 115 11.10 -21.44 -12.91
N TYR A 116 9.90 -21.71 -12.40
CA TYR A 116 8.85 -20.71 -12.25
C TYR A 116 8.23 -20.76 -10.86
N LEU A 117 7.89 -19.59 -10.33
CA LEU A 117 7.25 -19.45 -9.04
C LEU A 117 5.73 -19.50 -9.23
N LEU A 118 5.06 -20.44 -8.56
CA LEU A 118 3.61 -20.55 -8.59
C LEU A 118 2.98 -19.63 -7.54
N PRO A 119 1.92 -18.88 -7.87
CA PRO A 119 1.22 -18.04 -6.88
C PRO A 119 0.64 -18.80 -5.69
N GLN A 120 0.46 -20.12 -5.79
CA GLN A 120 -0.07 -20.99 -4.74
C GLN A 120 1.00 -21.78 -3.97
N ASP A 121 2.29 -21.57 -4.26
CA ASP A 121 3.38 -22.16 -3.49
C ASP A 121 3.78 -21.25 -2.32
N ASP A 122 3.37 -21.61 -1.11
CA ASP A 122 3.60 -20.84 0.12
C ASP A 122 5.09 -20.64 0.44
N THR A 123 5.94 -21.59 0.06
CA THR A 123 7.39 -21.49 0.32
C THR A 123 7.99 -20.43 -0.61
N GLY A 124 7.75 -20.55 -1.92
CA GLY A 124 8.21 -19.57 -2.90
C GLY A 124 7.64 -18.16 -2.66
N ARG A 125 6.40 -18.04 -2.16
CA ARG A 125 5.83 -16.74 -1.75
C ARG A 125 6.58 -16.11 -0.58
N THR A 126 6.98 -16.92 0.41
CA THR A 126 7.69 -16.42 1.60
C THR A 126 9.08 -15.91 1.23
N GLU A 127 9.80 -16.67 0.41
CA GLU A 127 11.12 -16.28 -0.11
C GLU A 127 11.04 -15.01 -0.97
N LEU A 128 10.08 -14.96 -1.91
CA LEU A 128 9.88 -13.79 -2.78
C LEU A 128 9.51 -12.54 -1.98
N ARG A 129 8.73 -12.69 -0.90
CA ARG A 129 8.39 -11.58 0.00
C ARG A 129 9.62 -11.06 0.74
N ALA A 130 10.47 -11.96 1.25
CA ALA A 130 11.72 -11.56 1.88
C ALA A 130 12.65 -10.84 0.90
N SER A 131 12.80 -11.38 -0.32
CA SER A 131 13.60 -10.75 -1.38
C SER A 131 13.05 -9.38 -1.77
N LEU A 132 11.72 -9.24 -1.90
CA LEU A 132 11.08 -7.95 -2.17
C LEU A 132 11.33 -6.93 -1.05
N GLN A 133 11.30 -7.33 0.21
CA GLN A 133 11.61 -6.42 1.32
C GLN A 133 13.05 -5.91 1.25
N VAL A 134 14.01 -6.81 1.01
CA VAL A 134 15.43 -6.47 0.81
C VAL A 134 15.61 -5.52 -0.37
N LEU A 135 14.95 -5.82 -1.49
CA LEU A 135 14.97 -4.99 -2.70
C LEU A 135 14.38 -3.60 -2.45
N TRP A 136 13.25 -3.52 -1.74
CA TRP A 136 12.61 -2.26 -1.39
C TRP A 136 13.52 -1.36 -0.55
N ASP A 137 14.12 -1.90 0.50
CA ASP A 137 14.98 -1.13 1.39
C ASP A 137 16.18 -0.55 0.63
N TYR A 138 16.81 -1.35 -0.23
CA TYR A 138 17.91 -0.90 -1.07
C TYR A 138 17.47 0.15 -2.12
N VAL A 139 16.37 -0.10 -2.86
CA VAL A 139 15.85 0.84 -3.87
C VAL A 139 15.49 2.18 -3.25
N ARG A 140 14.91 2.19 -2.05
CA ARG A 140 14.58 3.42 -1.31
C ARG A 140 15.85 4.20 -0.96
N GLU A 141 16.88 3.54 -0.45
CA GLU A 141 18.15 4.18 -0.12
C GLU A 141 18.84 4.73 -1.38
N LEU A 142 18.86 3.95 -2.46
CA LEU A 142 19.49 4.35 -3.72
C LEU A 142 18.74 5.51 -4.38
N ALA A 143 17.40 5.50 -4.36
CA ALA A 143 16.58 6.61 -4.83
C ALA A 143 16.83 7.89 -4.02
N ASN A 144 16.98 7.79 -2.70
CA ASN A 144 17.35 8.92 -1.86
C ASN A 144 18.74 9.47 -2.22
N ALA A 145 19.73 8.59 -2.39
CA ALA A 145 21.09 8.99 -2.76
C ALA A 145 21.18 9.66 -4.14
N LEU A 146 20.39 9.20 -5.12
CA LEU A 146 20.41 9.71 -6.50
C LEU A 146 19.50 10.91 -6.73
N LEU A 147 18.30 10.89 -6.16
CA LEU A 147 17.24 11.84 -6.49
C LEU A 147 16.94 12.83 -5.35
N GLY A 148 17.55 12.65 -4.17
CA GLY A 148 17.24 13.43 -2.98
C GLY A 148 15.82 13.19 -2.44
N VAL A 149 15.14 12.14 -2.92
CA VAL A 149 13.79 11.79 -2.48
C VAL A 149 13.89 10.95 -1.22
N GLY A 150 13.94 11.62 -0.07
CA GLY A 150 13.87 10.97 1.23
C GLY A 150 12.48 10.40 1.48
N HIS A 151 12.40 9.15 1.91
CA HIS A 151 11.16 8.61 2.47
C HIS A 151 11.03 9.09 3.91
N THR A 152 10.13 10.03 4.19
CA THR A 152 9.72 10.29 5.57
C THR A 152 9.08 9.02 6.12
N LYS A 153 9.66 8.45 7.19
CA LYS A 153 8.96 7.49 8.04
C LYS A 153 7.83 8.24 8.75
N SER A 154 6.70 8.44 8.08
CA SER A 154 5.48 8.92 8.73
C SER A 154 4.75 7.69 9.27
N GLY A 155 4.71 7.58 10.59
CA GLY A 155 3.94 6.58 11.32
C GLY A 155 3.54 7.18 12.66
N PHE A 156 2.48 6.69 13.25
CA PHE A 156 2.15 7.04 14.62
C PHE A 156 2.93 6.14 15.56
N TYR A 157 3.56 6.70 16.59
CA TYR A 157 3.91 5.90 17.77
C TYR A 157 2.62 5.39 18.41
N HIS A 158 2.63 4.20 19.01
CA HIS A 158 1.44 3.62 19.65
C HIS A 158 0.72 4.62 20.56
N SER A 159 1.47 5.29 21.44
CA SER A 159 0.93 6.30 22.36
C SER A 159 0.38 7.54 21.65
N GLY A 160 0.99 7.94 20.53
CA GLY A 160 0.50 9.05 19.71
C GLY A 160 -0.78 8.68 18.94
N TRP A 161 -0.86 7.46 18.43
CA TRP A 161 -2.06 6.92 17.80
C TRP A 161 -3.20 6.83 18.81
N GLU A 162 -2.96 6.23 19.97
CA GLU A 162 -3.94 6.09 21.03
C GLU A 162 -4.42 7.47 21.52
N TYR A 163 -3.50 8.41 21.77
CA TYR A 163 -3.85 9.78 22.16
C TYR A 163 -4.76 10.49 21.13
N LEU A 164 -4.47 10.33 19.83
CA LEU A 164 -5.22 11.00 18.77
C LEU A 164 -6.57 10.34 18.48
N PHE A 165 -6.63 9.02 18.51
CA PHE A 165 -7.80 8.29 18.03
C PHE A 165 -8.69 7.76 19.15
N LYS A 166 -8.21 7.57 20.38
CA LYS A 166 -9.04 7.09 21.50
C LYS A 166 -10.31 7.92 21.72
N PRO A 167 -10.27 9.27 21.71
CA PRO A 167 -11.50 10.08 21.83
C PRO A 167 -12.49 9.83 20.68
N THR A 168 -11.99 9.66 19.45
CA THR A 168 -12.80 9.31 18.27
C THR A 168 -13.49 7.95 18.47
N PHE A 169 -12.75 6.95 18.98
CA PHE A 169 -13.27 5.60 19.24
C PHE A 169 -14.29 5.55 20.38
N ASP A 170 -14.04 6.26 21.47
CA ASP A 170 -14.94 6.29 22.62
C ASP A 170 -16.31 6.88 22.22
N ASN A 171 -16.32 7.80 21.24
CA ASN A 171 -17.52 8.46 20.70
C ASN A 171 -17.99 7.89 19.34
N MET A 172 -17.47 6.75 18.91
CA MET A 172 -17.86 6.13 17.66
C MET A 172 -19.25 5.49 17.78
N ALA A 173 -20.17 5.90 16.92
CA ALA A 173 -21.51 5.36 16.77
C ALA A 173 -21.55 4.34 15.64
N ILE A 174 -21.98 3.11 15.94
CA ILE A 174 -22.21 2.06 14.94
C ILE A 174 -23.65 2.18 14.43
N PHE A 175 -23.86 2.06 13.13
CA PHE A 175 -25.18 2.32 12.53
C PHE A 175 -25.55 1.39 11.38
N VAL A 176 -26.85 1.32 11.11
CA VAL A 176 -27.46 0.81 9.87
C VAL A 176 -28.40 1.86 9.24
N THR A 177 -28.64 1.76 7.94
CA THR A 177 -29.55 2.63 7.19
C THR A 177 -30.22 1.87 6.04
N ASP A 178 -31.44 2.28 5.70
CA ASP A 178 -32.17 1.85 4.49
C ASP A 178 -31.81 2.69 3.26
N LYS A 179 -30.94 3.70 3.41
CA LYS A 179 -30.49 4.54 2.31
C LYS A 179 -29.20 3.98 1.72
N ASP A 180 -29.15 4.00 0.40
CA ASP A 180 -27.95 3.65 -0.33
C ASP A 180 -26.85 4.70 -0.09
N LEU A 181 -25.73 4.24 0.47
CA LEU A 181 -24.54 5.05 0.74
C LEU A 181 -23.56 5.08 -0.45
N SER A 182 -23.70 4.17 -1.43
CA SER A 182 -22.78 4.03 -2.57
C SER A 182 -22.85 5.20 -3.57
N ALA A 183 -23.99 5.91 -3.60
CA ALA A 183 -24.23 7.01 -4.54
C ALA A 183 -23.78 8.40 -4.03
N ALA A 184 -23.22 8.49 -2.82
CA ALA A 184 -22.92 9.76 -2.17
C ALA A 184 -21.41 10.08 -2.17
N TYR A 185 -20.86 10.35 -3.35
CA TYR A 185 -19.50 10.89 -3.53
C TYR A 185 -19.36 12.38 -3.19
N SER A 186 -20.34 12.96 -2.48
CA SER A 186 -20.17 14.28 -1.86
C SER A 186 -20.43 14.19 -0.36
N ASP A 187 -19.43 14.58 0.43
CA ASP A 187 -19.39 14.48 1.90
C ASP A 187 -20.67 15.02 2.56
N LYS A 188 -21.31 16.02 1.94
CA LYS A 188 -22.52 16.67 2.47
C LYS A 188 -23.77 15.78 2.45
N LYS A 189 -24.01 15.02 1.36
CA LYS A 189 -25.21 14.18 1.25
C LYS A 189 -25.10 12.95 2.15
N THR A 190 -23.92 12.37 2.25
CA THR A 190 -23.63 11.28 3.19
C THR A 190 -23.81 11.77 4.62
N ALA A 191 -23.24 12.91 4.98
CA ALA A 191 -23.40 13.49 6.32
C ALA A 191 -24.86 13.77 6.67
N GLU A 192 -25.69 14.20 5.72
CA GLU A 192 -27.13 14.41 5.94
C GLU A 192 -27.89 13.09 6.18
N ILE A 193 -27.62 12.06 5.38
CA ILE A 193 -28.18 10.72 5.58
C ILE A 193 -27.80 10.20 6.97
N LEU A 194 -26.52 10.29 7.33
CA LEU A 194 -26.02 9.84 8.63
C LEU A 194 -26.58 10.62 9.83
N ARG A 195 -27.06 11.85 9.64
CA ARG A 195 -27.70 12.61 10.71
C ARG A 195 -29.16 12.23 10.93
N ASN A 196 -29.88 11.83 9.87
CA ASN A 196 -31.34 11.77 9.89
C ASN A 196 -31.93 10.39 9.60
N ASN A 197 -31.17 9.47 8.99
CA ASN A 197 -31.68 8.22 8.43
C ASN A 197 -30.86 7.02 8.89
N ILE A 198 -30.45 7.02 10.16
CA ILE A 198 -29.70 5.90 10.74
C ILE A 198 -30.43 5.32 11.95
N ILE A 199 -30.29 4.01 12.12
CA ILE A 199 -30.52 3.34 13.39
C ILE A 199 -29.15 3.09 14.01
N GLN A 200 -28.90 3.69 15.17
CA GLN A 200 -27.67 3.49 15.92
C GLN A 200 -27.76 2.21 16.76
N LEU A 201 -26.74 1.36 16.65
CA LEU A 201 -26.62 0.15 17.45
C LEU A 201 -25.95 0.50 18.80
N PRO A 202 -26.46 0.00 19.93
CA PRO A 202 -25.72 -0.04 21.18
C PRO A 202 -24.35 -0.69 20.97
N ALA A 203 -23.27 0.04 21.30
CA ALA A 203 -21.90 -0.42 21.09
C ALA A 203 -21.26 -0.89 22.41
N SER A 204 -20.58 -2.04 22.37
CA SER A 204 -19.72 -2.56 23.45
C SER A 204 -18.63 -1.56 23.81
N GLU A 205 -17.88 -1.77 24.90
CA GLU A 205 -16.62 -1.03 25.09
C GLU A 205 -15.62 -1.32 23.96
N ALA A 206 -14.69 -0.39 23.74
CA ALA A 206 -13.57 -0.57 22.81
C ALA A 206 -12.62 -1.65 23.31
N VAL A 207 -12.32 -2.60 22.43
CA VAL A 207 -11.37 -3.69 22.68
C VAL A 207 -10.12 -3.44 21.85
N GLN A 208 -8.96 -3.57 22.51
CA GLN A 208 -7.67 -3.59 21.83
C GLN A 208 -7.46 -4.99 21.24
N GLU A 209 -7.56 -5.10 19.92
CA GLU A 209 -7.44 -6.36 19.18
C GLU A 209 -5.97 -6.63 18.75
N GLY A 210 -5.12 -5.61 18.76
CA GLY A 210 -3.70 -5.72 18.43
C GLY A 210 -3.01 -4.35 18.41
N PRO A 211 -1.70 -4.26 18.09
CA PRO A 211 -0.98 -2.99 18.04
C PRO A 211 -1.68 -1.98 17.12
N MET A 212 -2.04 -0.81 17.66
CA MET A 212 -2.79 0.25 16.96
C MET A 212 -4.04 -0.25 16.20
N PHE A 213 -4.71 -1.25 16.78
CA PHE A 213 -5.98 -1.76 16.31
C PHE A 213 -6.97 -1.80 17.47
N MET A 214 -8.00 -0.96 17.37
CA MET A 214 -9.15 -0.98 18.26
C MET A 214 -10.41 -1.30 17.47
N ALA A 215 -11.28 -2.10 18.07
CA ALA A 215 -12.59 -2.45 17.53
C ALA A 215 -13.68 -2.35 18.60
N ARG A 216 -14.93 -2.20 18.14
CA ARG A 216 -16.15 -2.25 18.95
C ARG A 216 -17.19 -3.08 18.22
N LEU A 217 -18.04 -3.73 19.00
CA LEU A 217 -19.18 -4.48 18.51
C LEU A 217 -20.47 -3.70 18.76
N GLY A 218 -21.22 -3.44 17.71
CA GLY A 218 -22.58 -2.94 17.79
C GLY A 218 -23.54 -4.12 17.74
N THR A 219 -24.47 -4.18 18.68
CA THR A 219 -25.45 -5.27 18.77
C THR A 219 -26.85 -4.70 18.90
N ILE A 220 -27.78 -5.23 18.11
CA ILE A 220 -29.20 -4.86 18.19
C ILE A 220 -30.06 -6.10 17.97
N ASP A 221 -31.25 -6.11 18.59
CA ASP A 221 -32.23 -7.15 18.33
C ASP A 221 -32.77 -6.98 16.91
N ALA A 222 -32.86 -8.08 16.18
CA ALA A 222 -33.27 -8.04 14.78
C ALA A 222 -34.72 -7.52 14.61
N SER A 223 -35.55 -7.62 15.66
CA SER A 223 -36.89 -7.05 15.70
C SER A 223 -36.88 -5.54 15.52
N ASP A 224 -35.87 -4.85 16.03
CA ASP A 224 -35.77 -3.38 15.95
C ASP A 224 -35.38 -2.90 14.55
N LEU A 225 -34.96 -3.83 13.68
CA LEU A 225 -34.61 -3.58 12.29
C LEU A 225 -35.72 -4.00 11.32
N GLN A 226 -36.79 -4.65 11.79
CA GLN A 226 -37.88 -5.13 10.93
C GLN A 226 -38.68 -4.02 10.27
N SER A 227 -38.59 -2.78 10.78
CA SER A 227 -39.21 -1.61 10.14
C SER A 227 -38.47 -1.13 8.89
N LEU A 228 -37.28 -1.66 8.61
CA LEU A 228 -36.53 -1.35 7.41
C LEU A 228 -36.93 -2.31 6.29
N ASP A 229 -37.27 -1.77 5.11
CA ASP A 229 -37.53 -2.58 3.91
C ASP A 229 -36.27 -3.36 3.44
N GLY A 230 -35.09 -2.91 3.88
CA GLY A 230 -33.81 -3.57 3.72
C GLY A 230 -32.69 -2.69 4.26
N ILE A 231 -31.59 -3.29 4.70
CA ILE A 231 -30.37 -2.57 5.11
C ILE A 231 -29.54 -2.32 3.86
N HIS A 232 -29.48 -1.06 3.43
CA HIS A 232 -28.71 -0.62 2.26
C HIS A 232 -27.34 -0.07 2.63
N GLY A 233 -27.11 0.25 3.91
CA GLY A 233 -25.82 0.70 4.40
C GLY A 233 -25.64 0.37 5.87
N MET A 234 -24.39 0.12 6.23
CA MET A 234 -23.99 -0.11 7.62
C MET A 234 -22.55 0.36 7.81
N GLY A 235 -22.21 0.80 9.01
CA GLY A 235 -20.89 1.38 9.24
C GLY A 235 -20.72 1.96 10.63
N ALA A 236 -19.75 2.85 10.75
CA ALA A 236 -19.60 3.66 11.94
C ALA A 236 -19.25 5.11 11.61
N ALA A 237 -19.69 6.01 12.48
CA ALA A 237 -19.43 7.43 12.40
C ALA A 237 -18.86 7.92 13.74
N ALA A 238 -17.87 8.80 13.69
CA ALA A 238 -17.24 9.35 14.86
C ALA A 238 -16.93 10.84 14.67
N PRO A 239 -16.96 11.65 15.74
CA PRO A 239 -16.53 13.03 15.67
C PRO A 239 -15.03 13.12 15.33
N MET A 240 -14.64 14.10 14.52
CA MET A 240 -13.23 14.34 14.19
C MET A 240 -12.51 15.03 15.37
N PRO A 241 -11.25 14.66 15.70
CA PRO A 241 -10.51 15.25 16.82
C PRO A 241 -10.28 16.76 16.74
N VAL A 242 -10.30 17.35 15.54
CA VAL A 242 -9.89 18.76 15.30
C VAL A 242 -11.07 19.63 14.83
N GLY A 243 -12.31 19.18 15.04
CA GLY A 243 -13.51 19.83 14.48
C GLY A 243 -13.64 19.59 12.97
N GLY A 244 -14.87 19.65 12.47
CA GLY A 244 -15.21 19.31 11.08
C GLY A 244 -16.42 18.37 11.01
N ASP A 245 -16.77 17.95 9.79
CA ASP A 245 -17.79 16.93 9.59
C ASP A 245 -17.34 15.60 10.22
N PRO A 246 -18.27 14.80 10.77
CA PRO A 246 -17.95 13.52 11.38
C PRO A 246 -17.26 12.60 10.36
N PHE A 247 -16.23 11.91 10.82
CA PHE A 247 -15.59 10.85 10.06
C PHE A 247 -16.50 9.63 10.06
N SER A 248 -16.86 9.15 8.87
CA SER A 248 -17.70 7.96 8.72
C SER A 248 -17.08 7.00 7.74
N PHE A 249 -17.22 5.71 8.03
CA PHE A 249 -16.92 4.64 7.10
C PHE A 249 -18.11 3.69 7.04
N SER A 250 -18.38 3.17 5.87
CA SER A 250 -19.47 2.24 5.61
C SER A 250 -18.97 1.02 4.87
N SER A 251 -19.59 -0.12 5.13
CA SER A 251 -19.41 -1.31 4.30
C SER A 251 -20.09 -1.08 2.96
N GLU A 252 -19.41 -1.44 1.88
CA GLU A 252 -20.07 -1.62 0.60
C GLU A 252 -20.93 -2.89 0.67
N LEU A 253 -22.17 -2.78 0.23
CA LEU A 253 -23.10 -3.88 0.12
C LEU A 253 -23.49 -4.05 -1.35
N PRO A 254 -23.39 -5.27 -1.93
CA PRO A 254 -23.77 -5.51 -3.31
C PRO A 254 -25.29 -5.44 -3.55
N GLY A 255 -26.08 -5.22 -2.49
CA GLY A 255 -27.53 -5.08 -2.49
C GLY A 255 -28.07 -5.00 -1.05
N PRO A 256 -29.38 -4.73 -0.85
CA PRO A 256 -29.95 -4.66 0.48
C PRO A 256 -29.87 -6.00 1.21
N ILE A 257 -29.52 -5.95 2.50
CA ILE A 257 -29.69 -7.08 3.40
C ILE A 257 -31.12 -7.06 3.92
N VAL A 258 -31.90 -8.08 3.56
CA VAL A 258 -33.23 -8.31 4.11
C VAL A 258 -33.13 -9.34 5.23
N LEU A 259 -33.51 -8.96 6.44
CA LEU A 259 -33.46 -9.85 7.59
C LEU A 259 -34.66 -10.81 7.56
N GLY A 260 -34.39 -12.11 7.62
CA GLY A 260 -35.42 -13.12 7.80
C GLY A 260 -35.97 -13.11 9.22
N THR A 261 -37.17 -13.68 9.40
CA THR A 261 -37.84 -13.78 10.71
C THR A 261 -37.15 -14.72 11.70
N SER A 262 -36.21 -15.54 11.23
CA SER A 262 -35.42 -16.46 12.06
C SER A 262 -34.17 -15.82 12.68
N ILE A 263 -33.82 -14.60 12.28
CA ILE A 263 -32.68 -13.87 12.85
C ILE A 263 -33.14 -13.22 14.14
N ALA A 264 -32.47 -13.54 15.25
CA ALA A 264 -32.77 -12.95 16.55
C ALA A 264 -31.94 -11.68 16.82
N ARG A 265 -30.71 -11.63 16.29
CA ARG A 265 -29.71 -10.60 16.63
C ARG A 265 -28.92 -10.19 15.40
N PHE A 266 -28.63 -8.91 15.29
CA PHE A 266 -27.76 -8.34 14.27
C PHE A 266 -26.55 -7.68 14.91
N GLU A 267 -25.37 -7.92 14.35
CA GLU A 267 -24.10 -7.48 14.92
C GLU A 267 -23.19 -6.85 13.85
N ILE A 268 -22.53 -5.76 14.20
CA ILE A 268 -21.54 -5.08 13.36
C ILE A 268 -20.26 -4.90 14.17
N ALA A 269 -19.15 -5.43 13.67
CA ALA A 269 -17.83 -5.10 14.19
C ALA A 269 -17.25 -3.92 13.39
N ALA A 270 -16.85 -2.85 14.08
CA ALA A 270 -16.24 -1.67 13.48
C ALA A 270 -14.96 -1.31 14.23
N GLY A 271 -13.91 -0.95 13.50
CA GLY A 271 -12.62 -0.61 14.09
C GLY A 271 -11.74 0.19 13.14
N ILE A 272 -10.72 0.83 13.72
CA ILE A 272 -9.67 1.50 12.95
C ILE A 272 -8.36 0.79 13.29
N ARG A 273 -7.64 0.45 12.23
CA ARG A 273 -6.29 -0.07 12.32
C ARG A 273 -5.36 0.92 11.66
N ASN A 274 -4.39 1.44 12.40
CA ASN A 274 -3.27 2.09 11.75
C ASN A 274 -2.26 1.01 11.36
N LEU A 275 -1.98 0.95 10.07
CA LEU A 275 -0.91 0.13 9.53
C LEU A 275 0.31 1.04 9.40
N ASN A 276 1.19 1.07 10.41
CA ASN A 276 2.48 1.73 10.21
C ASN A 276 3.22 1.02 9.06
N PRO A 277 4.11 1.72 8.34
CA PRO A 277 4.98 1.07 7.35
C PRO A 277 5.80 -0.12 7.90
N GLU A 278 5.99 -0.16 9.22
CA GLU A 278 6.67 -1.24 9.94
C GLU A 278 5.72 -2.38 10.35
N ASP A 279 4.39 -2.12 10.42
CA ASP A 279 3.32 -3.09 10.74
C ASP A 279 2.55 -3.59 9.52
N LEU A 280 2.66 -2.88 8.39
CA LEU A 280 2.43 -3.47 7.08
C LEU A 280 3.43 -4.61 6.99
N GLN A 281 2.97 -5.85 7.14
CA GLN A 281 3.67 -6.96 6.54
C GLN A 281 3.91 -6.54 5.09
N SER A 282 5.16 -6.22 4.81
CA SER A 282 5.66 -5.84 3.52
C SER A 282 5.00 -6.73 2.46
N PHE A 283 4.10 -6.13 1.68
CA PHE A 283 3.30 -6.77 0.65
C PHE A 283 2.32 -7.84 1.18
N SER A 284 1.15 -7.37 1.65
CA SER A 284 -0.04 -8.19 1.85
C SER A 284 -0.73 -8.43 0.50
N ALA A 285 -0.56 -9.63 -0.02
CA ALA A 285 -1.37 -10.24 -1.08
C ALA A 285 -1.96 -11.52 -0.51
#